data_AF-A0A367FQD1-F1
#
_entry.id   AF-A0A367FQD1-F1
#
_cell.length_a   1.000
_cell.length_b   1.000
_cell.length_c   1.000
_cell.angle_alpha   90.00
_cell.angle_beta   90.00
_cell.angle_gamma   90.00
#
_symmetry.space_group_name_H-M   'P 1'
#
loop_
_entity.id
_entity.type
_entity.pdbx_description
1 polymer ?
#
loop_
_entity_poly.entity_id
_entity_poly.type
_entity_poly.pdbx_seq_one_letter_code
_entity_poly.pdbx_strand_id
1 'polypeptide(L)'
;MTLTATEGTAGHGPHVPDPNADAERIAWQAATSGEDRRRVLRWTCQCKPVVYSLVTAGGRGYIERAGKGAVAQTHRMSHSDIATLWERILLGQAR
;
A
#
# COMPACT_ATOMS: atom_id res chain seq x y z
N MET A 1 -12.49 -1.46 11.73
CA MET A 1 -11.64 -2.52 11.14
C MET A 1 -10.26 -2.46 11.77
N THR A 2 -9.71 -3.58 12.23
CA THR A 2 -8.37 -3.64 12.84
C THR A 2 -7.35 -4.05 11.78
N LEU A 3 -6.30 -3.26 11.61
CA LEU A 3 -5.19 -3.55 10.68
C LEU A 3 -4.23 -4.57 11.32
N THR A 4 -4.34 -5.84 10.97
CA THR A 4 -3.38 -6.89 11.37
C THR A 4 -2.14 -6.87 10.44
N ALA A 5 -1.08 -7.63 10.73
CA ALA A 5 0.03 -7.86 9.79
C ALA A 5 -0.32 -8.98 8.78
N THR A 6 0.01 -8.85 7.47
CA THR A 6 -0.32 -9.93 6.50
C THR A 6 0.44 -11.19 6.86
N GLU A 7 -0.24 -12.32 6.89
CA GLU A 7 0.40 -13.63 6.89
C GLU A 7 0.97 -13.91 5.49
N GLY A 8 2.24 -14.30 5.40
CA GLY A 8 2.89 -14.60 4.14
C GLY A 8 4.33 -15.10 4.32
N THR A 9 4.75 -15.99 3.43
CA THR A 9 6.12 -16.53 3.39
C THR A 9 6.92 -15.78 2.32
N ALA A 10 8.12 -15.31 2.67
CA ALA A 10 9.18 -14.82 1.77
C ALA A 10 8.70 -14.24 0.41
N GLY A 11 8.14 -13.03 0.39
CA GLY A 11 7.84 -12.30 -0.84
C GLY A 11 6.50 -12.62 -1.53
N HIS A 12 5.74 -13.59 -1.02
CA HIS A 12 4.42 -13.96 -1.54
C HIS A 12 3.30 -13.36 -0.68
N GLY A 13 2.76 -12.22 -1.15
CA GLY A 13 1.54 -11.58 -0.63
C GLY A 13 0.38 -11.68 -1.65
N PRO A 14 -0.75 -10.97 -1.45
CA PRO A 14 -1.83 -10.94 -2.42
C PRO A 14 -1.37 -10.39 -3.79
N HIS A 15 -1.88 -11.00 -4.86
CA HIS A 15 -1.72 -10.47 -6.22
C HIS A 15 -2.74 -9.37 -6.45
N VAL A 16 -2.26 -8.21 -6.87
CA VAL A 16 -3.12 -7.12 -7.34
C VAL A 16 -3.50 -7.40 -8.79
N PRO A 17 -4.80 -7.45 -9.13
CA PRO A 17 -5.24 -7.56 -10.52
C PRO A 17 -4.93 -6.27 -11.29
N ASP A 18 -5.07 -6.31 -12.61
CA ASP A 18 -5.06 -5.07 -13.39
C ASP A 18 -6.21 -4.15 -12.95
N PRO A 19 -6.02 -2.82 -13.01
CA PRO A 19 -7.08 -1.88 -12.64
C PRO A 19 -8.31 -2.09 -13.54
N ASN A 20 -9.49 -2.03 -12.95
CA ASN A 20 -10.73 -1.98 -13.72
C ASN A 20 -10.89 -0.59 -14.40
N ALA A 21 -11.87 -0.48 -15.30
CA ALA A 21 -12.10 0.75 -16.09
C ALA A 21 -12.43 1.97 -15.21
N ASP A 22 -13.06 1.74 -14.06
CA ASP A 22 -13.52 2.76 -13.12
C ASP A 22 -12.56 2.94 -11.92
N ALA A 23 -11.33 2.45 -12.04
CA ALA A 23 -10.38 2.47 -10.94
C ALA A 23 -10.04 3.91 -10.55
N GLU A 24 -10.17 4.22 -9.26
CA GLU A 24 -9.82 5.53 -8.74
C GLU A 24 -8.32 5.78 -8.89
N ARG A 25 -7.97 6.97 -9.37
CA ARG A 25 -6.57 7.39 -9.47
C ARG A 25 -6.04 7.79 -8.10
N ILE A 26 -4.97 7.13 -7.68
CA ILE A 26 -4.29 7.44 -6.43
C ILE A 26 -3.37 8.64 -6.63
N ALA A 27 -3.49 9.63 -5.74
CA ALA A 27 -2.57 10.76 -5.67
C ALA A 27 -1.24 10.32 -5.05
N TRP A 28 -0.26 10.04 -5.91
CA TRP A 28 1.10 9.65 -5.53
C TRP A 28 2.00 10.87 -5.31
N GLN A 29 2.77 10.87 -4.23
CA GLN A 29 3.82 11.84 -3.92
C GLN A 29 5.15 11.12 -3.65
N ALA A 30 6.26 11.83 -3.72
CA ALA A 30 7.58 11.26 -3.42
C ALA A 30 7.59 10.71 -1.97
N ALA A 31 8.21 9.54 -1.79
CA ALA A 31 8.44 8.98 -0.46
C ALA A 31 9.39 9.89 0.34
N THR A 32 9.03 10.12 1.60
CA THR A 32 9.85 10.87 2.56
C THR A 32 10.71 9.88 3.35
N SER A 33 12.00 10.18 3.52
CA SER A 33 12.89 9.39 4.37
C SER A 33 12.76 9.76 5.85
N GLY A 34 13.14 8.85 6.75
CA GLY A 34 13.37 9.16 8.16
C GLY A 34 12.14 9.19 9.08
N GLU A 35 11.13 8.34 8.83
CA GLU A 35 9.95 8.31 9.69
C GLU A 35 10.15 7.44 10.92
N ASP A 36 10.09 8.06 12.10
CA ASP A 36 10.14 7.36 13.38
C ASP A 36 8.98 6.36 13.50
N ARG A 37 9.30 5.15 13.97
CA ARG A 37 8.32 4.07 14.18
C ARG A 37 7.58 3.62 12.91
N ARG A 38 8.17 3.78 11.73
CA ARG A 38 7.66 3.19 10.48
C ARG A 38 7.50 1.67 10.62
N ARG A 39 6.30 1.16 10.34
CA ARG A 39 5.98 -0.27 10.36
C ARG A 39 5.19 -0.65 9.11
N VAL A 40 5.73 -1.58 8.32
CA VAL A 40 5.00 -2.21 7.22
C VAL A 40 4.03 -3.24 7.83
N LEU A 41 2.73 -3.04 7.65
CA LEU A 41 1.70 -3.97 8.13
C LEU A 41 1.31 -4.97 7.05
N ARG A 42 1.18 -4.53 5.80
CA ARG A 42 0.78 -5.37 4.68
C ARG A 42 1.67 -5.10 3.48
N TRP A 43 1.86 -6.09 2.61
CA TRP A 43 2.47 -5.91 1.30
C TRP A 43 1.84 -6.85 0.26
N THR A 44 1.90 -6.48 -1.01
CA THR A 44 1.45 -7.31 -2.14
C THR A 44 2.61 -8.20 -2.65
N CYS A 45 2.31 -9.23 -3.44
CA CYS A 45 3.35 -10.13 -3.96
C CYS A 45 4.45 -9.40 -4.75
N GLN A 46 5.69 -9.81 -4.52
CA GLN A 46 6.87 -9.30 -5.21
C GLN A 46 7.07 -9.89 -6.61
N CYS A 47 6.26 -10.90 -6.97
CA CYS A 47 6.20 -11.47 -8.32
C CYS A 47 5.64 -10.49 -9.37
N LYS A 48 5.02 -9.39 -8.95
CA LYS A 48 4.51 -8.35 -9.84
C LYS A 48 5.49 -7.18 -9.95
N PRO A 49 5.53 -6.45 -11.09
CA PRO A 49 6.45 -5.32 -11.26
C PRO A 49 6.24 -4.15 -10.30
N VAL A 50 5.08 -4.09 -9.66
CA VAL A 50 4.72 -3.07 -8.67
C VAL A 50 4.30 -3.78 -7.39
N VAL A 51 4.92 -3.39 -6.29
CA VAL A 51 4.60 -3.83 -4.93
C VAL A 51 3.97 -2.66 -4.19
N TYR A 52 2.82 -2.89 -3.58
CA TYR A 52 2.21 -1.96 -2.66
C TYR A 52 2.43 -2.42 -1.23
N SER A 53 2.73 -1.48 -0.34
CA SER A 53 2.89 -1.73 1.08
C SER A 53 1.97 -0.82 1.87
N LEU A 54 1.16 -1.37 2.77
CA LEU A 54 0.46 -0.60 3.78
C LEU A 54 1.42 -0.34 4.93
N VAL A 55 1.76 0.93 5.12
CA VAL A 55 2.70 1.36 6.15
C VAL A 55 1.97 2.21 7.17
N THR A 56 2.36 2.04 8.44
CA THR A 56 1.88 2.86 9.55
C THR A 56 3.05 3.55 10.25
N ALA A 57 2.82 4.80 10.65
CA ALA A 57 3.76 5.63 11.40
C ALA A 57 2.98 6.68 12.19
N GLY A 58 3.38 6.95 13.43
CA GLY A 58 2.75 8.00 14.25
C GLY A 58 1.22 7.89 14.43
N GLY A 59 0.64 6.69 14.39
CA GLY A 59 -0.82 6.48 14.50
C GLY A 59 -1.64 6.78 13.23
N ARG A 60 -0.96 7.01 12.10
CA ARG A 60 -1.54 7.17 10.78
C ARG A 60 -0.99 6.11 9.83
N GLY A 61 -1.64 5.93 8.68
CA GLY A 61 -1.18 5.03 7.64
C GLY A 61 -1.08 5.67 6.27
N TYR A 62 -0.39 4.99 5.38
CA TYR A 62 -0.24 5.37 3.97
C TYR A 62 0.13 4.13 3.12
N ILE A 63 -0.07 4.24 1.80
CA ILE A 63 0.37 3.21 0.86
C ILE A 63 1.68 3.66 0.26
N GLU A 64 2.69 2.79 0.29
CA GLU A 64 3.89 2.92 -0.54
C GLU A 64 3.73 2.09 -1.80
N ARG A 65 4.21 2.63 -2.92
CA ARG A 65 4.33 1.95 -4.20
C ARG A 65 5.80 1.87 -4.57
N ALA A 66 6.31 0.65 -4.69
CA ALA A 66 7.66 0.35 -5.16
C ALA A 66 7.60 -0.40 -6.50
N GLY A 67 8.47 -0.04 -7.44
CA GLY A 67 8.56 -0.67 -8.76
C GLY A 67 9.89 -0.33 -9.42
N LYS A 68 9.94 -0.20 -10.76
CA LYS A 68 11.18 0.15 -11.51
C LYS A 68 11.64 1.62 -11.37
N GLY A 69 11.27 2.32 -10.30
CA GLY A 69 11.61 3.74 -10.11
C GLY A 69 11.64 4.14 -8.64
N ALA A 70 11.66 5.45 -8.40
CA ALA A 70 11.59 6.00 -7.05
C ALA A 70 10.32 5.52 -6.33
N VAL A 71 10.45 5.24 -5.03
CA VAL A 71 9.31 4.88 -4.18
C VAL A 71 8.38 6.09 -4.10
N ALA A 72 7.11 5.86 -4.35
CA ALA A 72 6.05 6.85 -4.17
C ALA A 72 5.17 6.43 -2.99
N GLN A 73 4.50 7.39 -2.38
CA GLN A 73 3.57 7.15 -1.29
C GLN A 73 2.29 7.98 -1.46
N THR A 74 1.21 7.58 -0.81
CA THR A 74 0.03 8.45 -0.63
C THR A 74 0.27 9.48 0.47
N HIS A 75 -0.64 10.44 0.58
CA HIS A 75 -0.74 11.24 1.79
C HIS A 75 -1.07 10.34 3.01
N ARG A 76 -0.81 10.86 4.20
CA ARG A 76 -1.10 10.18 5.47
C ARG A 76 -2.59 10.24 5.76
N MET A 77 -3.18 9.10 6.09
CA MET A 77 -4.61 8.93 6.32
C MET A 77 -4.88 8.34 7.71
N SER A 78 -6.15 8.35 8.12
CA SER A 78 -6.60 7.59 9.28
C SER A 78 -6.43 6.07 9.04
N HIS A 79 -6.43 5.27 10.10
CA HIS A 79 -6.36 3.81 9.97
C HIS A 79 -7.55 3.21 9.23
N SER A 80 -8.75 3.79 9.33
CA SER A 80 -9.92 3.31 8.58
C SER A 80 -9.77 3.58 7.09
N ASP A 81 -9.38 4.80 6.73
CA ASP A 81 -9.31 5.20 5.32
C ASP A 81 -8.21 4.43 4.59
N ILE A 82 -7.08 4.20 5.26
CA ILE A 82 -5.99 3.44 4.65
C ILE A 82 -6.33 1.95 4.50
N ALA A 83 -7.12 1.39 5.42
CA ALA A 83 -7.62 0.02 5.29
C ALA A 83 -8.54 -0.10 4.08
N THR A 84 -9.46 0.86 3.91
CA THR A 84 -10.35 0.91 2.75
C THR A 84 -9.58 1.08 1.44
N LEU A 85 -8.59 1.99 1.40
CA LEU A 85 -7.77 2.16 0.19
C LEU A 85 -6.99 0.89 -0.14
N TRP A 86 -6.45 0.22 0.86
CA TRP A 86 -5.75 -1.06 0.67
C TRP A 86 -6.66 -2.12 0.04
N GLU A 87 -7.87 -2.31 0.56
CA GLU A 87 -8.85 -3.24 -0.01
C GLU A 87 -9.19 -2.90 -1.46
N ARG A 88 -9.39 -1.61 -1.77
CA ARG A 88 -9.66 -1.15 -3.13
C ARG A 88 -8.51 -1.42 -4.09
N ILE A 89 -7.26 -1.28 -3.64
CA ILE A 89 -6.08 -1.67 -4.43
C ILE A 89 -6.11 -3.17 -4.71
N LEU A 90 -6.35 -4.00 -3.67
CA LEU A 90 -6.40 -5.46 -3.84
C LEU A 90 -7.50 -5.92 -4.80
N LEU A 91 -8.60 -5.17 -4.88
CA LEU A 91 -9.72 -5.42 -5.79
C LEU A 91 -9.54 -4.78 -7.19
N GLY A 92 -8.43 -4.08 -7.44
CA GLY A 92 -8.21 -3.36 -8.71
C GLY A 92 -9.10 -2.14 -8.91
N GLN A 93 -9.69 -1.61 -7.83
CA GLN A 93 -10.59 -0.46 -7.82
C GLN A 93 -9.87 0.87 -7.54
N ALA A 94 -8.57 0.85 -7.27
CA ALA A 94 -7.73 2.02 -7.08
C ALA A 94 -6.31 1.77 -7.60
N ARG A 95 -5.68 2.76 -8.27
CA ARG A 95 -4.32 2.64 -8.81
C ARG A 95 -3.58 3.96 -9.00
#